data_AF-A0A0F8F5P3-F1
#
_entry.id   AF-A0A0F8F5P3-F1
#
_cell.length_a   1.000
_cell.length_b   1.000
_cell.length_c   1.000
_cell.angle_alpha   90.00
_cell.angle_beta   90.00
_cell.angle_gamma   90.00
#
_symmetry.space_group_name_H-M   'P 1'
#
loop_
_entity.id
_entity.type
_entity.pdbx_description
1 polymer ?
#
loop_
_entity_poly.entity_id
_entity_poly.type
_entity_poly.pdbx_seq_one_letter_code
_entity_poly.pdbx_strand_id
1 'polypeptide(L)'
;MIVIEEKLQTKNEGETEDYSTDCTQKIYTTTYKGKIKSRRTLKWIPSIETYGEAAVHIAGGLRLIIAFCLVPLALLFLIGSFFEEWILYLLFFPSFIVFMLLLLSGMGILSDEKYVEATKCKKCHREYAYEEREEPDIKELSTEDSYTVTITRYWKCKYCGHRDSSKSSENIKAYKGEKKKPEKIKCEKCRRQEISPECRNPDIKVENFTASATLITTRYYRCKYCRHVNIKVERDEFSAFDLPSAR
;
A
#
# COMPACT_ATOMS: atom_id res chain seq x y z
N MET A 1 -15.66 6.15 12.87
CA MET A 1 -16.51 5.21 13.63
C MET A 1 -16.08 3.80 13.26
N ILE A 2 -15.48 3.05 14.18
CA ILE A 2 -15.15 1.63 13.97
C ILE A 2 -16.43 0.87 14.31
N VAL A 3 -17.07 0.26 13.32
CA VAL A 3 -18.20 -0.65 13.56
C VAL A 3 -17.62 -2.06 13.57
N ILE A 4 -17.51 -2.64 14.76
CA ILE A 4 -17.15 -4.05 14.92
C ILE A 4 -18.45 -4.82 14.70
N GLU A 5 -18.70 -5.30 13.47
CA GLU A 5 -19.78 -6.25 13.21
C GLU A 5 -19.32 -7.64 13.62
N GLU A 6 -19.71 -8.08 14.83
CA GLU A 6 -19.55 -9.46 15.27
C GLU A 6 -20.56 -10.35 14.52
N LYS A 7 -20.21 -10.80 13.31
CA LYS A 7 -21.01 -11.79 12.58
C LYS A 7 -20.63 -13.20 13.04
N LEU A 8 -21.33 -13.67 14.08
CA LEU A 8 -21.38 -15.07 14.50
C LEU A 8 -22.10 -15.89 13.40
N GLN A 9 -21.38 -16.78 12.72
CA GLN A 9 -22.01 -17.86 11.95
C GLN A 9 -21.78 -19.17 12.69
N THR A 10 -22.79 -19.58 13.47
CA THR A 10 -22.86 -20.93 14.04
C THR A 10 -23.57 -21.83 13.03
N LYS A 11 -22.86 -22.82 12.49
CA LYS A 11 -23.46 -23.94 11.78
C LYS A 11 -23.59 -25.07 12.79
N ASN A 12 -24.79 -25.29 13.33
CA ASN A 12 -25.07 -26.39 14.25
C ASN A 12 -25.98 -27.42 13.58
N GLU A 13 -25.60 -28.70 13.70
CA GLU A 13 -26.52 -29.83 13.89
C GLU A 13 -25.73 -31.00 14.51
N GLY A 14 -26.18 -31.51 15.66
CA GLY A 14 -25.69 -32.73 16.32
C GLY A 14 -25.09 -32.53 17.72
N GLU A 15 -25.67 -33.17 18.73
CA GLU A 15 -25.57 -32.91 20.18
C GLU A 15 -24.29 -33.38 20.91
N THR A 16 -24.04 -32.67 22.02
CA THR A 16 -23.33 -33.03 23.28
C THR A 16 -21.91 -33.59 23.17
N GLU A 17 -20.92 -32.76 23.52
CA GLU A 17 -19.90 -33.01 24.55
C GLU A 17 -18.97 -31.79 24.71
N ASP A 18 -18.74 -31.39 25.96
CA ASP A 18 -17.67 -30.54 26.50
C ASP A 18 -17.21 -29.30 25.68
N TYR A 19 -17.87 -28.15 25.86
CA TYR A 19 -17.54 -26.89 25.20
C TYR A 19 -16.25 -26.24 25.74
N SER A 20 -15.10 -26.75 25.31
CA SER A 20 -13.76 -26.20 25.54
C SER A 20 -13.27 -25.25 24.41
N THR A 21 -14.07 -25.07 23.35
CA THR A 21 -13.73 -24.31 22.15
C THR A 21 -14.26 -22.87 22.22
N ASP A 22 -13.43 -21.85 22.51
CA ASP A 22 -13.94 -20.46 22.44
C ASP A 22 -12.96 -19.35 22.00
N CYS A 23 -11.67 -19.63 21.79
CA CYS A 23 -10.72 -18.65 21.22
C CYS A 23 -10.20 -19.02 19.83
N THR A 24 -10.13 -20.32 19.52
CA THR A 24 -9.50 -20.87 18.31
C THR A 24 -10.46 -20.86 17.11
N GLN A 25 -11.72 -21.25 17.29
CA GLN A 25 -12.70 -21.32 16.20
C GLN A 25 -13.37 -19.98 15.81
N LYS A 26 -13.12 -18.87 16.51
CA LYS A 26 -13.77 -17.58 16.20
C LYS A 26 -13.06 -16.86 15.06
N ILE A 27 -13.79 -16.67 13.97
CA ILE A 27 -13.41 -15.81 12.84
C ILE A 27 -13.79 -14.38 13.22
N TYR A 28 -12.79 -13.51 13.35
CA TYR A 28 -13.02 -12.08 13.55
C TYR A 28 -13.03 -11.38 12.20
N THR A 29 -14.14 -10.70 11.89
CA THR A 29 -14.25 -9.86 10.70
C THR A 29 -14.41 -8.41 11.14
N THR A 30 -13.46 -7.56 10.77
CA THR A 30 -13.54 -6.12 11.02
C THR A 30 -13.73 -5.41 9.69
N THR A 31 -14.76 -4.57 9.59
CA THR A 31 -15.01 -3.75 8.40
C THR A 31 -15.00 -2.27 8.76
N TYR A 32 -14.23 -1.48 8.03
CA TYR A 32 -14.16 -0.04 8.23
C TYR A 32 -13.86 0.69 6.92
N LYS A 33 -14.17 1.99 6.89
CA LYS A 33 -13.84 2.87 5.78
C LYS A 33 -12.39 3.34 5.89
N GLY A 34 -11.63 3.17 4.82
CA GLY A 34 -10.29 3.73 4.70
C GLY A 34 -10.32 5.16 4.15
N LYS A 35 -9.15 5.77 4.03
CA LYS A 35 -9.02 7.12 3.46
C LYS A 35 -8.89 7.05 1.94
N ILE A 36 -9.58 7.96 1.25
CA ILE A 36 -9.35 8.21 -0.17
C ILE A 36 -7.90 8.69 -0.31
N LYS A 37 -7.06 7.88 -0.98
CA LYS A 37 -5.72 8.32 -1.33
C LYS A 37 -5.85 9.16 -2.58
N SER A 38 -5.70 10.49 -2.45
CA SER A 38 -5.45 11.30 -3.65
C SER A 38 -4.14 10.80 -4.22
N ARG A 39 -4.15 10.16 -5.39
CA ARG A 39 -2.95 9.90 -6.17
C ARG A 39 -2.43 11.27 -6.63
N ARG A 40 -1.83 12.04 -5.72
CA ARG A 40 -1.46 13.45 -5.94
C ARG A 40 -0.31 13.57 -6.94
N THR A 41 0.42 12.47 -7.18
CA THR A 41 1.31 12.29 -8.33
C THR A 41 0.60 12.37 -9.69
N LEU A 42 -0.72 12.15 -9.77
CA LEU A 42 -1.50 12.41 -11.01
C LEU A 42 -1.75 13.89 -11.26
N LYS A 43 -1.80 14.75 -10.22
CA LYS A 43 -1.96 16.20 -10.40
C LYS A 43 -0.66 16.89 -10.85
N TRP A 44 0.48 16.22 -10.70
CA TRP A 44 1.80 16.76 -11.06
C TRP A 44 2.12 16.73 -12.55
N ILE A 45 1.18 16.28 -13.37
CA ILE A 45 1.17 16.62 -14.79
C ILE A 45 -0.11 17.43 -15.04
N PRO A 46 -0.08 18.77 -14.78
CA PRO A 46 -1.13 19.70 -15.22
C PRO A 46 -1.45 19.57 -16.72
N SER A 47 -0.57 18.89 -17.46
CA SER A 47 -0.68 18.62 -18.88
C SER A 47 -1.62 17.46 -19.25
N ILE A 48 -1.96 16.52 -18.36
CA ILE A 48 -2.85 15.39 -18.73
C ILE A 48 -4.30 15.85 -18.85
N GLU A 49 -4.74 16.75 -17.97
CA GLU A 49 -6.11 17.28 -17.95
C GLU A 49 -6.37 18.23 -19.13
N THR A 50 -5.31 18.88 -19.64
CA THR A 50 -5.38 19.90 -20.69
C THR A 50 -4.93 19.41 -22.08
N TYR A 51 -3.97 18.48 -22.17
CA TYR A 51 -3.37 18.07 -23.44
C TYR A 51 -3.56 16.58 -23.80
N GLY A 52 -4.12 15.76 -22.90
CA GLY A 52 -4.43 14.35 -23.16
C GLY A 52 -3.21 13.42 -23.24
N GLU A 53 -3.49 12.11 -23.37
CA GLU A 53 -2.55 10.98 -23.45
C GLU A 53 -1.42 11.22 -24.46
N ALA A 54 -1.76 11.73 -25.65
CA ALA A 54 -0.81 12.05 -26.70
C ALA A 54 0.29 13.00 -26.22
N ALA A 55 -0.02 13.99 -25.40
CA ALA A 55 0.96 14.98 -24.99
C ALA A 55 1.97 14.47 -23.96
N VAL A 56 1.61 13.48 -23.13
CA VAL A 56 2.57 12.86 -22.20
C VAL A 56 3.57 12.01 -22.96
N HIS A 57 3.09 11.19 -23.91
CA HIS A 57 3.95 10.40 -24.78
C HIS A 57 4.80 11.28 -25.69
N ILE A 58 4.23 12.36 -26.24
CA ILE A 58 4.96 13.35 -27.04
C ILE A 58 6.00 14.07 -26.17
N ALA A 59 5.68 14.50 -24.95
CA ALA A 59 6.63 15.20 -24.09
C ALA A 59 7.75 14.27 -23.60
N GLY A 60 7.44 13.03 -23.22
CA GLY A 60 8.42 12.02 -22.85
C GLY A 60 9.32 11.65 -24.03
N GLY A 61 8.72 11.39 -25.20
CA GLY A 61 9.43 11.11 -26.45
C GLY A 61 10.31 12.28 -26.89
N LEU A 62 9.81 13.52 -26.83
CA LEU A 62 10.57 14.72 -27.18
C LEU A 62 11.79 14.90 -26.27
N ARG A 63 11.66 14.62 -24.97
CA ARG A 63 12.79 14.66 -24.04
C ARG A 63 13.86 13.61 -24.37
N LEU A 64 13.45 12.41 -24.75
CA LEU A 64 14.40 11.37 -25.21
C LEU A 64 15.07 11.74 -26.53
N ILE A 65 14.32 12.30 -27.49
CA ILE A 65 14.87 12.77 -28.76
C ILE A 65 15.89 13.89 -28.51
N ILE A 66 15.57 14.87 -27.67
CA ILE A 66 16.49 15.96 -27.30
C ILE A 66 17.75 15.39 -26.63
N ALA A 67 17.59 14.46 -25.68
CA ALA A 67 18.73 13.81 -25.03
C ALA A 67 19.61 13.09 -26.06
N PHE A 68 19.01 12.36 -27.00
CA PHE A 68 19.73 11.64 -28.05
C PHE A 68 20.38 12.58 -29.08
N CYS A 69 19.84 13.77 -29.33
CA CYS A 69 20.44 14.79 -30.20
C CYS A 69 21.60 15.55 -29.54
N LEU A 70 21.57 15.71 -28.20
CA LEU A 70 22.64 16.38 -27.47
C LEU A 70 23.94 15.57 -27.41
N VAL A 71 23.86 14.23 -27.42
CA VAL A 71 25.01 13.32 -27.42
C VAL A 71 25.93 13.49 -28.65
N PRO A 72 25.44 13.39 -29.91
CA PRO A 72 26.29 13.57 -31.09
C PRO A 72 26.76 15.01 -31.22
N LEU A 73 25.99 16.01 -30.79
CA LEU A 73 26.43 17.41 -30.79
C LEU A 73 27.59 17.63 -29.82
N ALA A 74 27.53 17.06 -28.62
CA ALA A 74 28.62 17.07 -27.66
C ALA A 74 29.85 16.29 -28.17
N LEU A 75 29.64 15.16 -28.87
CA LEU A 75 30.71 14.35 -29.44
C LEU A 75 31.41 15.05 -30.62
N LEU A 76 30.66 15.71 -31.50
CA LEU A 76 31.19 16.53 -32.59
C LEU A 76 31.98 17.73 -32.05
N PHE A 77 31.50 18.36 -30.97
CA PHE A 77 32.23 19.41 -30.29
C PHE A 77 33.54 18.88 -29.68
N LEU A 78 33.54 17.68 -29.11
CA LEU A 78 34.72 17.00 -28.55
C LEU A 78 35.78 16.70 -29.63
N ILE A 79 35.36 16.25 -30.81
CA ILE A 79 36.25 15.92 -31.93
C ILE A 79 36.83 17.20 -32.59
N GLY A 80 36.05 18.28 -32.64
CA GLY A 80 36.48 19.57 -33.22
C GLY A 80 37.31 20.45 -32.29
N SER A 81 37.36 20.14 -30.98
CA SER A 81 38.00 20.97 -29.97
C SER A 81 39.45 20.55 -29.71
N PHE A 82 40.40 21.31 -30.25
CA PHE A 82 41.84 21.26 -29.94
C PHE A 82 42.18 21.98 -28.60
N PHE A 83 41.27 21.96 -27.62
CA PHE A 83 41.38 22.78 -26.40
C PHE A 83 41.95 22.00 -25.20
N GLU A 84 42.51 22.74 -24.24
CA GLU A 84 43.08 22.22 -23.00
C GLU A 84 42.06 21.35 -22.21
N GLU A 85 42.56 20.28 -21.59
CA GLU A 85 41.76 19.22 -20.94
C GLU A 85 40.74 19.73 -19.91
N TRP A 86 41.01 20.88 -19.27
CA TRP A 86 40.13 21.46 -18.25
C TRP A 86 38.84 22.09 -18.83
N ILE A 87 38.89 22.62 -20.06
CA ILE A 87 37.71 23.20 -20.74
C ILE A 87 36.76 22.08 -21.16
N LEU A 88 37.32 20.95 -21.62
CA LEU A 88 36.57 19.74 -21.93
C LEU A 88 35.82 19.22 -20.69
N TYR A 89 36.49 19.18 -19.53
CA TYR A 89 35.86 18.77 -18.28
C TYR A 89 34.71 19.71 -17.86
N LEU A 90 34.93 21.03 -17.94
CA LEU A 90 33.92 22.03 -17.56
C LEU A 90 32.67 22.01 -18.45
N LEU A 91 32.79 21.62 -19.72
CA LEU A 91 31.64 21.56 -20.64
C LEU A 91 30.97 20.18 -20.66
N PHE A 92 31.76 19.11 -20.55
CA PHE A 92 31.26 17.73 -20.64
C PHE A 92 30.47 17.30 -19.41
N PHE A 93 30.96 17.59 -18.20
CA PHE A 93 30.29 17.22 -16.95
C PHE A 93 28.85 17.77 -16.83
N PRO A 94 28.59 19.08 -17.02
CA PRO A 94 27.24 19.60 -16.91
C PRO A 94 26.33 19.09 -18.04
N SER A 95 26.86 18.93 -19.26
CA SER A 95 26.11 18.35 -20.38
C SER A 95 25.69 16.90 -20.09
N PHE A 96 26.60 16.11 -19.54
CA PHE A 96 26.34 14.74 -19.12
C PHE A 96 25.32 14.65 -17.98
N ILE A 97 25.40 15.55 -16.98
CA ILE A 97 24.42 15.62 -15.89
C ILE A 97 23.03 15.97 -16.45
N VAL A 98 22.92 16.96 -17.34
CA VAL A 98 21.65 17.34 -17.98
C VAL A 98 21.10 16.18 -18.82
N PHE A 99 21.94 15.48 -19.57
CA PHE A 99 21.56 14.29 -20.31
C PHE A 99 21.00 13.19 -19.39
N MET A 100 21.69 12.88 -18.29
CA MET A 100 21.23 11.89 -17.33
C MET A 100 19.89 12.27 -16.70
N LEU A 101 19.69 13.55 -16.35
CA LEU A 101 18.41 14.05 -15.83
C LEU A 101 17.27 13.94 -16.85
N LEU A 102 17.54 14.26 -18.12
CA LEU A 102 16.55 14.14 -19.20
C LEU A 102 16.21 12.67 -19.50
N LEU A 103 17.18 11.78 -19.51
CA LEU A 103 16.94 10.34 -19.68
C LEU A 103 16.13 9.76 -18.53
N LEU A 104 16.54 10.01 -17.28
CA LEU A 104 15.84 9.51 -16.10
C LEU A 104 14.41 10.03 -16.03
N SER A 105 14.20 11.31 -16.32
CA SER A 105 12.85 11.90 -16.35
C SER A 105 12.01 11.39 -17.52
N GLY A 106 12.59 11.17 -18.70
CA GLY A 106 11.90 10.60 -19.87
C GLY A 106 11.47 9.15 -19.65
N MET A 107 12.38 8.31 -19.13
CA MET A 107 12.06 6.93 -18.77
C MET A 107 11.07 6.85 -17.61
N GLY A 108 11.16 7.75 -16.62
CA GLY A 108 10.20 7.83 -15.52
C GLY A 108 8.77 8.12 -15.97
N ILE A 109 8.60 8.89 -17.05
CA ILE A 109 7.28 9.18 -17.63
C ILE A 109 6.74 7.98 -18.44
N LEU A 110 7.61 7.24 -19.11
CA LEU A 110 7.22 6.10 -19.96
C LEU A 110 7.05 4.78 -19.21
N SER A 111 7.70 4.62 -18.05
CA SER A 111 7.75 3.34 -17.31
C SER A 111 6.49 2.99 -16.53
N ASP A 112 5.43 3.81 -16.59
CA ASP A 112 4.21 3.59 -15.84
C ASP A 112 3.17 2.73 -16.60
N GLU A 113 3.61 1.83 -17.49
CA GLU A 113 2.73 0.96 -18.30
C GLU A 113 1.73 0.16 -17.45
N LYS A 114 2.20 -0.44 -16.34
CA LYS A 114 1.34 -1.18 -15.40
C LYS A 114 0.29 -0.27 -14.75
N TYR A 115 0.61 0.99 -14.57
CA TYR A 115 -0.27 1.98 -13.97
C TYR A 115 -1.27 2.56 -14.98
N VAL A 116 -0.84 2.78 -16.22
CA VAL A 116 -1.69 3.13 -17.35
C VAL A 116 -2.75 2.05 -17.53
N GLU A 117 -2.31 0.79 -17.59
CA GLU A 117 -3.21 -0.37 -17.70
C GLU A 117 -4.17 -0.44 -16.51
N ALA A 118 -3.68 -0.25 -15.28
CA ALA A 118 -4.52 -0.26 -14.07
C ALA A 118 -5.53 0.91 -13.98
N THR A 119 -5.35 1.98 -14.77
CA THR A 119 -6.23 3.16 -14.77
C THR A 119 -7.03 3.34 -16.06
N LYS A 120 -6.89 2.40 -17.00
CA LYS A 120 -7.65 2.35 -18.25
C LYS A 120 -9.10 1.99 -18.00
N CYS A 121 -10.02 2.76 -18.56
CA CYS A 121 -11.44 2.48 -18.43
C CYS A 121 -11.80 1.17 -19.16
N LYS A 122 -12.44 0.23 -18.47
CA LYS A 122 -12.87 -1.04 -19.07
C LYS A 122 -13.96 -0.89 -20.15
N LYS A 123 -14.67 0.25 -20.16
CA LYS A 123 -15.78 0.51 -21.09
C LYS A 123 -15.37 1.36 -22.30
N CYS A 124 -14.74 2.52 -22.07
CA CYS A 124 -14.36 3.43 -23.15
C CYS A 124 -12.89 3.33 -23.55
N HIS A 125 -12.12 2.45 -22.90
CA HIS A 125 -10.71 2.17 -23.16
C HIS A 125 -9.77 3.38 -23.12
N ARG A 126 -10.23 4.52 -22.60
CA ARG A 126 -9.37 5.69 -22.36
C ARG A 126 -8.46 5.42 -21.19
N GLU A 127 -7.21 5.82 -21.33
CA GLU A 127 -6.18 5.72 -20.30
C GLU A 127 -6.38 6.80 -19.23
N TYR A 128 -5.84 6.57 -18.03
CA TYR A 128 -5.93 7.49 -16.89
C TYR A 128 -7.37 7.98 -16.61
N ALA A 129 -8.34 7.10 -16.80
CA ALA A 129 -9.74 7.47 -16.87
C ALA A 129 -10.48 7.32 -15.55
N TYR A 130 -10.03 6.40 -14.68
CA TYR A 130 -10.69 6.12 -13.41
C TYR A 130 -10.25 7.09 -12.30
N GLU A 131 -11.24 7.74 -11.69
CA GLU A 131 -11.08 8.52 -10.47
C GLU A 131 -11.74 7.79 -9.30
N GLU A 132 -11.12 7.88 -8.13
CA GLU A 132 -11.68 7.30 -6.91
C GLU A 132 -12.86 8.13 -6.43
N ARG A 133 -14.02 7.48 -6.23
CA ARG A 133 -15.29 8.18 -5.99
C ARG A 133 -15.75 8.16 -4.54
N GLU A 134 -15.30 7.17 -3.76
CA GLU A 134 -15.78 6.88 -2.42
C GLU A 134 -14.63 6.37 -1.55
N GLU A 135 -14.79 6.48 -0.23
CA GLU A 135 -13.87 5.87 0.72
C GLU A 135 -13.78 4.35 0.52
N PRO A 136 -12.57 3.79 0.45
CA PRO A 136 -12.39 2.35 0.28
C PRO A 136 -13.01 1.55 1.43
N ASP A 137 -13.53 0.38 1.10
CA ASP A 137 -13.95 -0.61 2.09
C ASP A 137 -12.75 -1.49 2.47
N ILE A 138 -12.40 -1.47 3.75
CA ILE A 138 -11.36 -2.33 4.31
C ILE A 138 -12.03 -3.43 5.10
N LYS A 139 -11.70 -4.68 4.76
CA LYS A 139 -12.14 -5.89 5.44
C LYS A 139 -10.92 -6.64 5.97
N GLU A 140 -10.83 -6.76 7.28
CA GLU A 140 -9.82 -7.58 7.95
C GLU A 140 -10.48 -8.88 8.40
N LEU A 141 -9.89 -10.01 8.01
CA LEU A 141 -10.37 -11.34 8.33
C LEU A 141 -9.29 -12.09 9.09
N SER A 142 -9.63 -12.48 10.32
CA SER A 142 -8.71 -13.15 11.23
C SER A 142 -9.24 -14.51 11.67
N THR A 143 -8.65 -15.57 11.12
CA THR A 143 -8.88 -16.96 11.53
C THR A 143 -7.80 -17.40 12.52
N GLU A 144 -7.82 -18.63 13.02
CA GLU A 144 -6.73 -19.15 13.86
C GLU A 144 -5.37 -19.09 13.14
N ASP A 145 -5.36 -19.54 11.89
CA ASP A 145 -4.13 -19.76 11.12
C ASP A 145 -3.75 -18.61 10.20
N SER A 146 -4.71 -17.72 9.87
CA SER A 146 -4.50 -16.70 8.85
C SER A 146 -5.05 -15.35 9.27
N TYR A 147 -4.37 -14.29 8.83
CA TYR A 147 -4.85 -12.93 8.98
C TYR A 147 -4.69 -12.22 7.64
N THR A 148 -5.81 -11.77 7.07
CA THR A 148 -5.85 -11.17 5.73
C THR A 148 -6.56 -9.83 5.77
N VAL A 149 -6.06 -8.89 4.96
CA VAL A 149 -6.64 -7.55 4.81
C VAL A 149 -7.00 -7.35 3.35
N THR A 150 -8.27 -7.12 3.06
CA THR A 150 -8.77 -6.83 1.72
C THR A 150 -9.23 -5.37 1.66
N ILE A 151 -8.71 -4.61 0.69
CA ILE A 151 -9.16 -3.25 0.41
C ILE A 151 -9.93 -3.27 -0.90
N THR A 152 -11.17 -2.78 -0.88
CA THR A 152 -11.99 -2.60 -2.09
C THR A 152 -12.11 -1.12 -2.38
N ARG A 153 -11.64 -0.70 -3.55
CA ARG A 153 -11.72 0.69 -4.02
C ARG A 153 -12.78 0.83 -5.08
N TYR A 154 -13.42 2.01 -5.11
CA TYR A 154 -14.51 2.32 -6.02
C TYR A 154 -14.10 3.43 -6.98
N TRP A 155 -14.26 3.14 -8.26
CA TRP A 155 -13.77 3.97 -9.33
C TRP A 155 -14.91 4.45 -10.22
N LYS A 156 -14.76 5.65 -10.78
CA LYS A 156 -15.65 6.20 -11.79
C LYS A 156 -14.82 6.75 -12.94
N CYS A 157 -15.16 6.37 -14.17
CA CYS A 157 -14.56 6.93 -15.36
C CYS A 157 -15.01 8.39 -15.54
N LYS A 158 -14.05 9.32 -15.59
CA LYS A 158 -14.34 10.74 -15.82
C LYS A 158 -14.91 11.06 -17.20
N TYR A 159 -14.63 10.22 -18.20
CA TYR A 159 -15.07 10.45 -19.59
C TYR A 159 -16.44 9.88 -19.93
N CYS A 160 -16.76 8.65 -19.47
CA CYS A 160 -18.01 7.96 -19.83
C CYS A 160 -18.90 7.62 -18.64
N GLY A 161 -18.48 7.97 -17.41
CA GLY A 161 -19.25 7.74 -16.19
C GLY A 161 -19.32 6.28 -15.73
N HIS A 162 -18.68 5.34 -16.43
CA HIS A 162 -18.64 3.93 -16.04
C HIS A 162 -18.08 3.76 -14.62
N ARG A 163 -18.72 2.90 -13.82
CA ARG A 163 -18.33 2.61 -12.44
C ARG A 163 -17.68 1.24 -12.37
N ASP A 164 -16.61 1.15 -11.60
CA ASP A 164 -15.86 -0.08 -11.41
C ASP A 164 -15.49 -0.21 -9.92
N SER A 165 -15.18 -1.43 -9.50
CA SER A 165 -14.67 -1.72 -8.17
C SER A 165 -13.56 -2.75 -8.28
N SER A 166 -12.43 -2.50 -7.65
CA SER A 166 -11.31 -3.44 -7.67
C SER A 166 -10.74 -3.65 -6.28
N LYS A 167 -10.32 -4.89 -6.04
CA LYS A 167 -9.54 -5.24 -4.86
C LYS A 167 -8.12 -4.71 -5.07
N SER A 168 -7.63 -3.95 -4.09
CA SER A 168 -6.28 -3.44 -4.06
C SER A 168 -5.48 -4.21 -3.02
N SER A 169 -4.44 -4.91 -3.44
CA SER A 169 -3.35 -5.33 -2.57
C SER A 169 -2.43 -4.13 -2.37
N GLU A 170 -2.87 -3.12 -1.61
CA GLU A 170 -1.90 -2.11 -1.19
C GLU A 170 -0.79 -2.79 -0.38
N ASN A 171 0.36 -2.12 -0.20
CA ASN A 171 1.56 -2.61 0.49
C ASN A 171 1.37 -2.92 2.00
N ILE A 172 0.22 -3.46 2.36
CA ILE A 172 -0.15 -3.98 3.66
C ILE A 172 0.26 -5.45 3.69
N LYS A 173 1.24 -5.76 4.54
CA LYS A 173 1.53 -7.16 4.89
C LYS A 173 0.67 -7.52 6.10
N ALA A 174 -0.07 -8.62 6.00
CA ALA A 174 -0.91 -9.14 7.07
C ALA A 174 -0.57 -10.61 7.29
N TYR A 175 -0.27 -10.98 8.53
CA TYR A 175 0.11 -12.35 8.89
C TYR A 175 -0.10 -12.62 10.39
N LYS A 176 0.08 -13.88 10.78
CA LYS A 176 0.06 -14.32 12.18
C LYS A 176 1.45 -14.26 12.80
N GLY A 177 1.58 -13.56 13.91
CA GLY A 177 2.81 -13.53 14.70
C GLY A 177 2.90 -14.67 15.71
N GLU A 178 3.93 -14.60 16.54
CA GLU A 178 4.13 -15.53 17.65
C GLU A 178 3.56 -14.99 18.96
N LYS A 179 3.03 -15.90 19.78
CA LYS A 179 2.54 -15.59 21.14
C LYS A 179 3.70 -15.13 22.01
N LYS A 180 3.50 -14.07 22.80
CA LYS A 180 4.44 -13.68 23.85
C LYS A 180 4.21 -14.50 25.13
N LYS A 181 5.12 -14.31 26.09
CA LYS A 181 4.96 -14.80 27.45
C LYS A 181 3.69 -14.22 28.09
N PRO A 182 3.03 -14.95 29.02
CA PRO A 182 1.84 -14.45 29.71
C PRO A 182 2.05 -13.08 30.35
N GLU A 183 1.06 -12.20 30.25
CA GLU A 183 1.14 -10.81 30.71
C GLU A 183 0.02 -10.52 31.73
N LYS A 184 0.27 -9.60 32.66
CA LYS A 184 -0.72 -9.15 33.65
C LYS A 184 -1.70 -8.17 33.01
N ILE A 185 -2.93 -8.61 32.80
CA ILE A 185 -3.99 -7.84 32.12
C ILE A 185 -5.19 -7.69 33.03
N LYS A 186 -5.82 -6.51 32.99
CA LYS A 186 -7.09 -6.23 33.66
C LYS A 186 -8.23 -6.59 32.70
N CYS A 187 -9.09 -7.51 33.10
CA CYS A 187 -10.22 -7.91 32.28
C CYS A 187 -11.23 -6.76 32.14
N GLU A 188 -11.66 -6.46 30.92
CA GLU A 188 -12.62 -5.40 30.63
C GLU A 188 -13.99 -5.68 31.23
N LYS A 189 -14.42 -6.96 31.22
CA LYS A 189 -15.73 -7.40 31.73
C LYS A 189 -15.77 -7.52 33.26
N CYS A 190 -14.90 -8.33 33.87
CA CYS A 190 -14.96 -8.58 35.32
C CYS A 190 -14.04 -7.69 36.16
N ARG A 191 -13.27 -6.79 35.52
CA ARG A 191 -12.33 -5.84 36.15
C ARG A 191 -11.20 -6.44 37.00
N ARG A 192 -11.13 -7.77 37.13
CA ARG A 192 -10.04 -8.47 37.82
C ARG A 192 -8.75 -8.38 37.01
N GLN A 193 -7.62 -8.24 37.69
CA GLN A 193 -6.30 -8.17 37.09
C GLN A 193 -5.56 -9.48 37.34
N GLU A 194 -5.06 -10.12 36.29
CA GLU A 194 -4.38 -11.41 36.39
C GLU A 194 -3.37 -11.63 35.26
N ILE A 195 -2.46 -12.57 35.46
CA ILE A 195 -1.56 -13.04 34.41
C ILE A 195 -2.35 -13.97 33.48
N SER A 196 -2.58 -13.49 32.26
CA SER A 196 -3.32 -14.21 31.22
C SER A 196 -2.38 -14.62 30.08
N PRO A 197 -2.40 -15.89 29.64
CA PRO A 197 -1.70 -16.30 28.43
C PRO A 197 -2.45 -15.79 27.18
N GLU A 198 -1.71 -15.61 26.08
CA GLU A 198 -2.33 -15.36 24.78
C GLU A 198 -3.08 -16.60 24.30
N CYS A 199 -4.35 -16.44 23.93
CA CYS A 199 -5.18 -17.58 23.55
C CYS A 199 -5.00 -18.00 22.09
N ARG A 200 -4.51 -17.12 21.21
CA ARG A 200 -4.23 -17.37 19.78
C ARG A 200 -3.04 -16.55 19.31
N ASN A 201 -2.50 -16.90 18.16
CA ASN A 201 -1.43 -16.14 17.53
C ASN A 201 -1.91 -14.71 17.23
N PRO A 202 -1.10 -13.68 17.51
CA PRO A 202 -1.49 -12.30 17.31
C PRO A 202 -1.58 -11.96 15.83
N ASP A 203 -2.44 -11.00 15.52
CA ASP A 203 -2.57 -10.46 14.15
C ASP A 203 -1.58 -9.33 13.97
N ILE A 204 -0.72 -9.46 12.96
CA ILE A 204 0.26 -8.44 12.63
C ILE A 204 -0.13 -7.81 11.29
N LYS A 205 -0.26 -6.49 11.29
CA LYS A 205 -0.48 -5.67 10.10
C LYS A 205 0.67 -4.67 9.96
N VAL A 206 1.35 -4.67 8.83
CA VAL A 206 2.39 -3.68 8.49
C VAL A 206 1.83 -2.75 7.42
N GLU A 207 1.65 -1.48 7.75
CA GLU A 207 1.24 -0.44 6.81
C GLU A 207 2.48 0.34 6.37
N ASN A 208 2.94 0.12 5.14
CA ASN A 208 4.10 0.83 4.59
C ASN A 208 3.65 2.15 3.94
N PHE A 209 4.15 3.26 4.46
CA PHE A 209 4.09 4.59 3.84
C PHE A 209 5.47 4.92 3.26
N THR A 210 5.52 5.90 2.35
CA THR A 210 6.73 6.25 1.60
C THR A 210 7.94 6.64 2.47
N ALA A 211 7.72 7.05 3.73
CA ALA A 211 8.79 7.48 4.65
C ALA A 211 8.77 6.76 6.02
N SER A 212 7.76 5.95 6.29
CA SER A 212 7.58 5.28 7.59
C SER A 212 6.75 4.03 7.44
N ALA A 213 6.94 3.09 8.35
CA ALA A 213 6.12 1.89 8.43
C ALA A 213 5.44 1.83 9.80
N THR A 214 4.15 1.54 9.82
CA THR A 214 3.41 1.34 11.05
C THR A 214 3.13 -0.15 11.23
N LEU A 215 3.63 -0.73 12.31
CA LEU A 215 3.35 -2.09 12.73
C LEU A 215 2.20 -2.05 13.74
N ILE A 216 1.10 -2.72 13.42
CA ILE A 216 -0.05 -2.87 14.31
C ILE A 216 -0.12 -4.34 14.70
N THR A 217 0.00 -4.62 15.99
CA THR A 217 -0.11 -5.98 16.55
C THR A 217 -1.34 -6.08 17.43
N THR A 218 -2.26 -6.98 17.08
CA THR A 218 -3.46 -7.26 17.87
C THR A 218 -3.29 -8.58 18.61
N ARG A 219 -3.30 -8.51 19.95
CA ARG A 219 -3.10 -9.65 20.85
C ARG A 219 -4.40 -9.99 21.58
N TYR A 220 -4.57 -11.28 21.90
CA TYR A 220 -5.81 -11.83 22.45
C TYR A 220 -5.56 -12.58 23.75
N TYR A 221 -6.15 -12.11 24.85
CA TYR A 221 -5.90 -12.66 26.18
C TYR A 221 -7.20 -13.11 26.85
N ARG A 222 -7.26 -14.39 27.25
CA ARG A 222 -8.45 -14.97 27.87
C ARG A 222 -8.40 -14.82 29.38
N CYS A 223 -9.41 -14.16 29.95
CA CYS A 223 -9.59 -14.09 31.40
C CYS A 223 -9.95 -15.47 31.97
N LYS A 224 -9.27 -15.90 33.04
CA LYS A 224 -9.53 -17.19 33.69
C LYS A 224 -10.86 -17.20 34.46
N TYR A 225 -11.28 -16.06 34.99
CA TYR A 225 -12.49 -15.97 35.82
C TYR A 225 -13.78 -15.95 35.02
N CYS A 226 -13.87 -15.09 34.00
CA CYS A 226 -15.11 -14.86 33.25
C CYS A 226 -15.03 -15.32 31.80
N ARG A 227 -13.92 -15.95 31.39
CA ARG A 227 -13.63 -16.44 30.04
C ARG A 227 -13.67 -15.38 28.93
N HIS A 228 -13.91 -14.11 29.27
CA HIS A 228 -13.90 -13.00 28.32
C HIS A 228 -12.51 -12.82 27.69
N VAL A 229 -12.50 -12.55 26.39
CA VAL A 229 -11.28 -12.31 25.60
C VAL A 229 -11.04 -10.81 25.55
N ASN A 230 -9.93 -10.37 26.14
CA ASN A 230 -9.47 -8.99 26.05
C ASN A 230 -8.59 -8.84 24.81
N ILE A 231 -8.83 -7.80 24.03
CA ILE A 231 -8.09 -7.49 22.80
C ILE A 231 -7.18 -6.30 23.09
N LYS A 232 -5.87 -6.50 22.94
CA LYS A 232 -4.87 -5.44 23.12
C LYS A 232 -4.28 -5.09 21.76
N VAL A 233 -4.32 -3.81 21.39
CA VAL A 233 -3.74 -3.31 20.14
C VAL A 233 -2.48 -2.52 20.46
N GLU A 234 -1.33 -3.01 19.98
CA GLU A 234 -0.02 -2.38 20.07
C GLU A 234 0.30 -1.71 18.72
N ARG A 235 0.81 -0.47 18.74
CA ARG A 235 1.18 0.28 17.54
C ARG A 235 2.61 0.78 17.68
N ASP A 236 3.47 0.32 16.78
CA ASP A 236 4.87 0.73 16.72
C ASP A 236 5.11 1.43 15.37
N GLU A 237 5.78 2.58 15.40
CA GLU A 237 6.14 3.35 14.21
C GLU A 237 7.64 3.24 13.97
N PHE A 238 8.01 2.85 12.75
CA PHE A 238 9.40 2.69 12.31
C PHE A 238 9.74 3.70 11.23
N SER A 239 10.98 4.19 11.27
CA SER A 239 11.57 4.87 10.11
C SER A 239 11.77 3.86 8.97
N ALA A 240 11.73 4.28 7.71
CA ALA A 240 11.88 3.38 6.56
C ALA A 240 13.18 2.55 6.55
N PHE A 241 14.15 2.87 7.42
CA PHE A 241 15.46 2.20 7.52
C PHE A 241 15.52 1.12 8.61
N ASP A 242 14.54 1.04 9.52
CA ASP A 242 14.62 0.18 10.72
C ASP A 242 13.64 -1.00 10.72
N LEU A 243 13.07 -1.36 9.56
CA LEU A 243 12.11 -2.46 9.49
C LEU A 243 12.77 -3.80 9.86
N PRO A 244 12.28 -4.53 10.87
CA PRO A 244 12.79 -5.85 11.19
C PRO A 244 12.56 -6.78 9.99
N SER A 245 13.63 -7.43 9.55
CA SER A 245 13.59 -8.52 8.58
C SER A 245 12.63 -9.60 9.07
N ALA A 246 11.54 -9.80 8.33
CA ALA A 246 10.62 -10.91 8.58
C ALA A 246 11.38 -12.22 8.29
N ARG A 247 11.61 -13.02 9.33
CA ARG A 247 11.93 -14.44 9.20
C ARG A 247 10.65 -15.25 9.07
#